data_AF-A0A3A9VAQ0-F1
#
_entry.id   AF-A0A3A9VAQ0-F1
#
_cell.length_a   1.000
_cell.length_b   1.000
_cell.length_c   1.000
_cell.angle_alpha   90.00
_cell.angle_beta   90.00
_cell.angle_gamma   90.00
#
_symmetry.space_group_name_H-M   'P 1'
#
loop_
_entity.id
_entity.type
_entity.pdbx_description
1 polymer ?
#
loop_
_entity_poly.entity_id
_entity_poly.type
_entity_poly.pdbx_seq_one_letter_code
_entity_poly.pdbx_strand_id
1 'polypeptide(L)'
;MNKMLTYLKYCSLIVLVIILFAFTSKRNKERKINEVLIEFVEEQDPYVNELTVNKLLIQNPEKVTNVGKEILVLNTVEKKLDAHEMIEYSDVYLTVNGELRAKIKQRTPIARVNAVTPFYVDVTGNTMPLSESYSAHVPLVHNVSEREVTEVFPLLKKIREDEFLKKHVVGVYLNMKKQYELELRVYSFRVIVGGIEDLNSKIKNFKAFYQKALKDKSLEKYKQVSLQFSNQVVCTIK
;
A
#
# COMPACT_ATOMS: atom_id res chain seq x y z
N MET A 1 70.73 -3.53 -11.28
CA MET A 1 70.21 -2.25 -10.78
C MET A 1 68.71 -2.05 -11.02
N ASN A 2 68.15 -2.50 -12.16
CA ASN A 2 66.72 -2.30 -12.48
C ASN A 2 65.74 -2.99 -11.52
N LYS A 3 66.04 -4.21 -11.04
CA LYS A 3 65.15 -4.93 -10.10
C LYS A 3 64.93 -4.18 -8.78
N MET A 4 65.97 -3.58 -8.20
CA MET A 4 65.88 -2.83 -6.94
C MET A 4 65.04 -1.55 -7.09
N LEU A 5 65.20 -0.84 -8.22
CA LEU A 5 64.39 0.33 -8.55
C LEU A 5 62.91 -0.03 -8.74
N THR A 6 62.64 -1.21 -9.32
CA THR A 6 61.29 -1.74 -9.49
C THR A 6 60.63 -2.08 -8.14
N TYR A 7 61.36 -2.72 -7.20
CA TYR A 7 60.84 -2.98 -5.85
C TYR A 7 60.56 -1.69 -5.08
N LEU A 8 61.41 -0.65 -5.22
CA LEU A 8 61.19 0.64 -4.58
C LEU A 8 59.92 1.33 -5.10
N LYS A 9 59.66 1.26 -6.42
CA LYS A 9 58.42 1.77 -7.03
C LYS A 9 57.18 1.05 -6.49
N TYR A 10 57.24 -0.28 -6.33
CA TYR A 10 56.13 -1.04 -5.74
C TYR A 10 55.91 -0.72 -4.26
N CYS A 11 56.97 -0.57 -3.45
CA CYS A 11 56.84 -0.13 -2.05
C CYS A 11 56.24 1.28 -1.95
N SER A 12 56.70 2.22 -2.77
CA SER A 12 56.14 3.57 -2.84
C SER A 12 54.65 3.57 -3.21
N LEU A 13 54.25 2.73 -4.17
CA LEU A 13 52.85 2.58 -4.56
C LEU A 13 51.99 2.04 -3.41
N ILE A 14 52.47 1.03 -2.67
CA ILE A 14 51.75 0.45 -1.53
C ILE A 14 51.56 1.51 -0.43
N VAL A 15 52.61 2.27 -0.11
CA VAL A 15 52.52 3.35 0.90
C VAL A 15 51.51 4.42 0.47
N LEU A 16 51.52 4.81 -0.81
CA LEU A 16 50.55 5.77 -1.35
C LEU A 16 49.11 5.27 -1.22
N VAL A 17 48.85 4.00 -1.55
CA VAL A 17 47.51 3.40 -1.43
C VAL A 17 47.04 3.39 0.03
N ILE A 18 47.91 3.05 0.98
CA ILE A 18 47.58 3.06 2.42
C ILE A 18 47.24 4.48 2.88
N ILE A 19 48.00 5.49 2.46
CA ILE A 19 47.75 6.90 2.80
C ILE A 19 46.40 7.36 2.22
N LEU A 20 46.13 7.06 0.95
CA LEU A 20 44.86 7.40 0.31
C LEU A 20 43.68 6.72 1.00
N PHE A 21 43.83 5.46 1.38
CA PHE A 21 42.80 4.71 2.11
C PHE A 21 42.54 5.31 3.50
N ALA A 22 43.59 5.65 4.25
CA ALA A 22 43.48 6.27 5.56
C ALA A 22 42.82 7.67 5.47
N PHE A 23 43.23 8.48 4.50
CA PHE A 23 42.68 9.80 4.26
C PHE A 23 41.20 9.73 3.85
N THR A 24 40.86 8.81 2.95
CA THR A 24 39.47 8.58 2.51
C THR A 24 38.60 8.09 3.67
N SER A 25 39.09 7.13 4.47
CA SER A 25 38.38 6.62 5.64
C SER A 25 38.12 7.69 6.69
N LYS A 26 39.10 8.56 6.98
CA LYS A 26 38.93 9.68 7.92
C LYS A 26 37.92 10.70 7.41
N ARG A 27 38.02 11.10 6.13
CA ARG A 27 37.09 12.04 5.50
C ARG A 27 35.66 11.50 5.44
N ASN A 28 35.49 10.18 5.26
CA ASN A 28 34.18 9.55 5.28
C ASN A 28 33.57 9.57 6.69
N LYS A 29 34.37 9.27 7.73
CA LYS A 29 33.89 9.22 9.12
C LYS A 29 33.47 10.59 9.69
N GLU A 30 34.09 11.67 9.24
CA GLU A 30 33.77 13.05 9.69
C GLU A 30 32.61 13.69 8.90
N ARG A 31 32.03 12.98 7.92
CA ARG A 31 31.02 13.53 7.02
C ARG A 31 29.65 13.65 7.68
N LYS A 32 29.16 14.87 7.84
CA LYS A 32 27.82 15.12 8.41
C LYS A 32 26.72 14.88 7.37
N ILE A 33 25.54 14.50 7.86
CA ILE A 33 24.31 14.47 7.06
C ILE A 33 23.89 15.92 6.85
N ASN A 34 23.81 16.34 5.59
CA ASN A 34 23.52 17.74 5.24
C ASN A 34 22.06 17.95 4.83
N GLU A 35 21.38 16.91 4.33
CA GLU A 35 20.05 17.00 3.76
C GLU A 35 19.30 15.66 3.89
N VAL A 36 17.99 15.72 4.10
CA VAL A 36 17.08 14.56 4.15
C VAL A 36 16.07 14.71 3.00
N LEU A 37 16.06 13.75 2.08
CA LEU A 37 15.16 13.72 0.93
C LEU A 37 14.22 12.51 1.03
N ILE A 38 12.92 12.76 0.90
CA ILE A 38 11.89 11.72 0.99
C ILE A 38 11.26 11.56 -0.40
N GLU A 39 11.26 10.33 -0.90
CA GLU A 39 10.71 9.96 -2.20
C GLU A 39 9.58 8.93 -2.00
N PHE A 40 8.37 9.22 -2.46
CA PHE A 40 7.28 8.24 -2.47
C PHE A 40 7.32 7.43 -3.76
N VAL A 41 7.25 6.10 -3.66
CA VAL A 41 7.47 5.18 -4.80
C VAL A 41 6.36 5.28 -5.87
N GLU A 42 5.19 5.81 -5.53
CA GLU A 42 4.04 5.91 -6.44
C GLU A 42 3.51 7.35 -6.50
N GLU A 43 3.07 7.79 -7.69
CA GLU A 43 2.36 9.06 -7.93
C GLU A 43 0.90 9.02 -7.41
N GLN A 44 0.70 8.51 -6.20
CA GLN A 44 -0.58 8.60 -5.50
C GLN A 44 -0.53 9.74 -4.49
N ASP A 45 -1.69 10.35 -4.21
CA ASP A 45 -1.80 11.33 -3.12
C ASP A 45 -1.29 10.69 -1.81
N PRO A 46 -0.39 11.37 -1.08
CA PRO A 46 0.25 10.77 0.08
C PRO A 46 -0.75 10.58 1.23
N TYR A 47 -1.00 9.33 1.60
CA TYR A 47 -1.71 8.95 2.82
C TYR A 47 -0.87 9.22 4.08
N VAL A 48 0.46 9.14 3.96
CA VAL A 48 1.42 9.46 5.02
C VAL A 48 2.05 10.81 4.73
N ASN A 49 1.94 11.74 5.68
CA ASN A 49 2.52 13.07 5.54
C ASN A 49 4.06 12.99 5.54
N GLU A 50 4.69 13.70 4.61
CA GLU A 50 6.15 13.87 4.55
C GLU A 50 6.71 14.41 5.88
N LEU A 51 5.99 15.31 6.55
CA LEU A 51 6.37 15.81 7.88
C LEU A 51 6.40 14.69 8.94
N THR A 52 5.52 13.70 8.84
CA THR A 52 5.51 12.54 9.76
C THR A 52 6.72 11.66 9.50
N VAL A 53 7.02 11.36 8.23
CA VAL A 53 8.22 10.61 7.84
C VAL A 53 9.48 11.36 8.28
N ASN A 54 9.55 12.66 8.02
CA ASN A 54 10.68 13.50 8.40
C ASN A 54 10.86 13.53 9.94
N LYS A 55 9.78 13.63 10.71
CA LYS A 55 9.83 13.50 12.17
C LYS A 55 10.35 12.12 12.60
N LEU A 56 9.91 11.04 11.96
CA LEU A 56 10.38 9.68 12.27
C LEU A 56 11.87 9.48 11.97
N LEU A 57 12.37 10.13 10.91
CA LEU A 57 13.78 10.18 10.54
C LEU A 57 14.62 11.04 11.52
N ILE A 58 14.17 12.26 11.83
CA ILE A 58 14.91 13.26 12.64
C ILE A 58 14.85 12.99 14.15
N GLN A 59 13.72 12.51 14.69
CA GLN A 59 13.55 12.25 16.14
C GLN A 59 14.40 11.07 16.67
N ASN A 60 15.32 10.53 15.87
CA ASN A 60 16.39 9.65 16.31
C ASN A 60 17.79 10.33 16.35
N PRO A 61 17.96 11.55 16.93
CA PRO A 61 19.21 12.30 16.84
C PRO A 61 20.36 11.66 17.63
N GLU A 62 20.08 10.85 18.66
CA GLU A 62 21.12 10.21 19.48
C GLU A 62 21.91 9.10 18.76
N LYS A 63 21.44 8.63 17.59
CA LYS A 63 22.11 7.54 16.83
C LYS A 63 22.42 7.88 15.38
N VAL A 64 21.70 8.82 14.75
CA VAL A 64 21.84 9.14 13.32
C VAL A 64 22.96 10.16 13.05
N THR A 65 23.42 10.89 14.07
CA THR A 65 24.43 11.95 13.92
C THR A 65 25.88 11.47 14.02
N ASN A 66 26.11 10.21 14.44
CA ASN A 66 27.46 9.64 14.56
C ASN A 66 27.71 8.61 13.46
N VAL A 67 28.41 9.07 12.43
CA VAL A 67 28.66 8.51 11.08
C VAL A 67 29.47 7.20 11.12
N GLY A 68 29.72 6.62 12.30
CA GLY A 68 30.50 5.39 12.48
C GLY A 68 29.69 4.08 12.48
N LYS A 69 28.36 4.11 12.44
CA LYS A 69 27.48 2.91 12.51
C LYS A 69 26.34 2.93 11.48
N GLU A 70 26.64 3.43 10.28
CA GLU A 70 25.66 3.77 9.22
C GLU A 70 24.66 2.63 8.95
N ILE A 71 25.10 1.40 8.67
CA ILE A 71 24.19 0.30 8.29
C ILE A 71 23.26 -0.13 9.45
N LEU A 72 23.79 -0.22 10.67
CA LEU A 72 23.00 -0.67 11.83
C LEU A 72 21.94 0.38 12.24
N VAL A 73 22.29 1.65 12.11
CA VAL A 73 21.39 2.77 12.43
C VAL A 73 20.32 2.91 11.36
N LEU A 74 20.67 2.81 10.07
CA LEU A 74 19.72 2.87 8.96
C LEU A 74 18.67 1.75 9.05
N ASN A 75 19.08 0.50 9.27
CA ASN A 75 18.16 -0.63 9.47
C ASN A 75 17.20 -0.41 10.66
N THR A 76 17.69 0.23 11.74
CA THR A 76 16.82 0.56 12.87
C THR A 76 15.77 1.61 12.50
N VAL A 77 16.14 2.58 11.67
CA VAL A 77 15.23 3.62 11.16
C VAL A 77 14.21 3.03 10.19
N GLU A 78 14.65 2.19 9.25
CA GLU A 78 13.79 1.44 8.32
C GLU A 78 12.75 0.63 9.08
N LYS A 79 13.17 -0.19 10.04
CA LYS A 79 12.24 -0.99 10.86
C LYS A 79 11.22 -0.15 11.61
N LYS A 80 11.58 1.07 12.02
CA LYS A 80 10.66 1.99 12.71
C LYS A 80 9.67 2.61 11.73
N LEU A 81 10.10 2.93 10.52
CA LEU A 81 9.23 3.40 9.45
C LEU A 81 8.28 2.28 8.99
N ASP A 82 8.78 1.06 8.78
CA ASP A 82 7.98 -0.11 8.40
C ASP A 82 6.97 -0.51 9.49
N ALA A 83 7.24 -0.17 10.75
CA ALA A 83 6.29 -0.37 11.85
C ALA A 83 5.12 0.63 11.82
N HIS A 84 5.17 1.68 10.99
CA HIS A 84 4.07 2.63 10.84
C HIS A 84 2.91 1.98 10.06
N GLU A 85 1.68 2.09 10.58
CA GLU A 85 0.50 1.35 10.09
C GLU A 85 0.12 1.62 8.63
N MET A 86 0.62 2.71 8.05
CA MET A 86 0.35 3.12 6.67
C MET A 86 1.53 2.91 5.71
N ILE A 87 2.69 2.48 6.21
CA ILE A 87 3.87 2.18 5.41
C ILE A 87 3.87 0.68 5.13
N GLU A 88 4.04 0.31 3.86
CA GLU A 88 4.21 -1.08 3.43
C GLU A 88 5.68 -1.47 3.55
N TYR A 89 6.56 -0.59 3.09
CA TYR A 89 8.01 -0.78 3.13
C TYR A 89 8.74 0.57 2.97
N SER A 90 9.92 0.67 3.58
CA SER A 90 10.83 1.80 3.50
C SER A 90 12.26 1.36 3.21
N ASP A 91 12.94 2.13 2.37
CA ASP A 91 14.37 1.96 2.06
C ASP A 91 15.09 3.26 2.38
N VAL A 92 15.99 3.23 3.37
CA VAL A 92 16.67 4.41 3.88
C VAL A 92 18.17 4.24 3.71
N TYR A 93 18.78 5.12 2.90
CA TYR A 93 20.18 5.02 2.54
C TYR A 93 20.86 6.39 2.50
N LEU A 94 22.18 6.39 2.70
CA LEU A 94 23.02 7.58 2.59
C LEU A 94 23.71 7.61 1.22
N THR A 95 23.63 8.73 0.52
CA THR A 95 24.32 8.90 -0.77
C THR A 95 25.81 9.18 -0.57
N VAL A 96 26.59 8.99 -1.64
CA VAL A 96 28.02 9.36 -1.68
C VAL A 96 28.26 10.85 -1.43
N ASN A 97 27.24 11.70 -1.59
CA ASN A 97 27.32 13.13 -1.32
C ASN A 97 27.04 13.48 0.15
N GLY A 98 26.49 12.57 0.94
CA GLY A 98 26.08 12.81 2.33
C GLY A 98 24.61 13.23 2.49
N GLU A 99 23.77 12.92 1.49
CA GLU A 99 22.31 13.10 1.56
C GLU A 99 21.67 11.83 2.11
N LEU A 100 20.81 11.95 3.12
CA LEU A 100 19.99 10.84 3.60
C LEU A 100 18.72 10.76 2.74
N ARG A 101 18.53 9.65 2.04
CA ARG A 101 17.34 9.41 1.22
C ARG A 101 16.47 8.35 1.84
N ALA A 102 15.17 8.58 1.83
CA ALA A 102 14.16 7.62 2.27
C ALA A 102 13.15 7.39 1.15
N LYS A 103 13.11 6.18 0.60
CA LYS A 103 12.07 5.75 -0.33
C LYS A 103 10.95 5.08 0.45
N ILE A 104 9.74 5.62 0.35
CA ILE A 104 8.59 5.15 1.12
C ILE A 104 7.56 4.56 0.16
N LYS A 105 7.24 3.28 0.35
CA LYS A 105 6.08 2.64 -0.24
C LYS A 105 4.93 2.63 0.75
N GLN A 106 3.85 3.31 0.40
CA GLN A 106 2.65 3.40 1.22
C GLN A 106 1.75 2.19 0.97
N ARG A 107 0.98 1.80 1.99
CA ARG A 107 -0.08 0.80 1.81
C ARG A 107 -1.15 1.35 0.88
N THR A 108 -1.64 0.49 0.00
CA THR A 108 -2.71 0.86 -0.93
C THR A 108 -4.07 0.40 -0.39
N PRO A 109 -4.99 1.32 -0.04
CA PRO A 109 -6.34 0.96 0.42
C PRO A 109 -7.20 0.44 -0.74
N ILE A 110 -8.08 -0.52 -0.45
CA ILE A 110 -8.99 -1.13 -1.44
C ILE A 110 -10.46 -1.00 -1.07
N ALA A 111 -10.74 -0.72 0.20
CA ALA A 111 -12.07 -0.49 0.74
C ALA A 111 -11.97 0.31 2.04
N ARG A 112 -13.03 1.03 2.40
CA ARG A 112 -13.15 1.74 3.68
C ARG A 112 -14.29 1.14 4.48
N VAL A 113 -14.00 0.61 5.66
CA VAL A 113 -15.01 0.06 6.57
C VAL A 113 -15.59 1.18 7.43
N ASN A 114 -16.91 1.34 7.37
CA ASN A 114 -17.66 2.28 8.20
C ASN A 114 -18.09 1.60 9.51
N ALA A 115 -17.12 1.36 10.38
CA ALA A 115 -17.34 0.90 11.76
C ALA A 115 -17.40 2.09 12.73
N VAL A 116 -17.52 1.81 14.03
CA VAL A 116 -17.48 2.84 15.09
C VAL A 116 -16.22 3.72 14.96
N THR A 117 -15.08 3.07 14.74
CA THR A 117 -13.85 3.71 14.29
C THR A 117 -13.61 3.29 12.85
N PRO A 118 -13.76 4.18 11.86
CA PRO A 118 -13.54 3.83 10.47
C PRO A 118 -12.06 3.50 10.20
N PHE A 119 -11.82 2.56 9.29
CA PHE A 119 -10.49 2.14 8.86
C PHE A 119 -10.53 1.71 7.39
N TYR A 120 -9.37 1.63 6.73
CA TYR A 120 -9.27 1.01 5.41
C TYR A 120 -8.82 -0.44 5.52
N VAL A 121 -9.17 -1.22 4.50
CA VAL A 121 -8.59 -2.54 4.22
C VAL A 121 -7.63 -2.36 3.06
N ASP A 122 -6.40 -2.87 3.19
CA ASP A 122 -5.36 -2.75 2.17
C ASP A 122 -5.36 -3.91 1.15
N VAL A 123 -4.46 -3.84 0.19
CA VAL A 123 -4.30 -4.85 -0.88
C VAL A 123 -3.92 -6.23 -0.39
N THR A 124 -3.34 -6.33 0.80
CA THR A 124 -2.88 -7.56 1.45
C THR A 124 -3.93 -8.16 2.37
N GLY A 125 -5.02 -7.42 2.64
CA GLY A 125 -6.12 -7.83 3.51
C GLY A 125 -5.93 -7.40 4.97
N ASN A 126 -4.94 -6.57 5.25
CA ASN A 126 -4.73 -5.99 6.58
C ASN A 126 -5.53 -4.69 6.73
N THR A 127 -5.79 -4.32 7.99
CA THR A 127 -6.40 -3.02 8.32
C THR A 127 -5.34 -1.92 8.37
N MET A 128 -5.75 -0.70 8.03
CA MET A 128 -4.94 0.51 8.16
C MET A 128 -5.84 1.67 8.62
N PRO A 129 -5.33 2.62 9.42
CA PRO A 129 -6.10 3.76 9.90
C PRO A 129 -6.53 4.69 8.75
N LEU A 130 -7.43 5.63 9.03
CA LEU A 130 -7.66 6.74 8.10
C LEU A 130 -6.47 7.71 8.11
N SER A 131 -6.14 8.25 6.94
CA SER A 131 -5.16 9.32 6.84
C SER A 131 -5.81 10.64 7.26
N GLU A 132 -5.09 11.45 8.02
CA GLU A 132 -5.47 12.83 8.33
C GLU A 132 -5.25 13.76 7.12
N SER A 133 -4.44 13.34 6.14
CA SER A 133 -4.04 14.16 5.00
C SER A 133 -4.92 13.92 3.77
N TYR A 134 -5.37 12.67 3.54
CA TYR A 134 -6.10 12.32 2.33
C TYR A 134 -7.15 11.22 2.53
N SER A 135 -8.26 11.28 1.80
CA SER A 135 -9.29 10.23 1.79
C SER A 135 -9.27 9.44 0.49
N ALA A 136 -9.01 8.14 0.58
CA ALA A 136 -8.93 7.27 -0.57
C ALA A 136 -10.30 7.09 -1.25
N HIS A 137 -10.32 7.13 -2.58
CA HIS A 137 -11.52 6.83 -3.36
C HIS A 137 -11.73 5.32 -3.52
N VAL A 138 -12.27 4.69 -2.48
CA VAL A 138 -12.52 3.24 -2.40
C VAL A 138 -13.96 2.94 -1.98
N PRO A 139 -14.52 1.76 -2.31
CA PRO A 139 -15.86 1.37 -1.89
C PRO A 139 -16.03 1.39 -0.36
N LEU A 140 -17.22 1.77 0.09
CA LEU A 140 -17.60 1.75 1.51
C LEU A 140 -18.10 0.37 1.93
N VAL A 141 -17.67 -0.13 3.08
CA VAL A 141 -18.10 -1.40 3.63
C VAL A 141 -18.87 -1.15 4.91
N HIS A 142 -20.09 -1.66 4.99
CA HIS A 142 -21.00 -1.45 6.11
C HIS A 142 -21.31 -2.76 6.83
N ASN A 143 -21.54 -2.65 8.14
CA ASN A 143 -21.89 -3.77 9.03
C ASN A 143 -20.85 -4.90 9.06
N VAL A 144 -19.59 -4.57 8.77
CA VAL A 144 -18.45 -5.48 8.89
C VAL A 144 -17.55 -4.95 10.00
N SER A 145 -17.19 -5.80 10.96
CA SER A 145 -16.20 -5.48 11.99
C SER A 145 -14.79 -5.82 11.53
N GLU A 146 -13.77 -5.32 12.24
CA GLU A 146 -12.37 -5.64 11.97
C GLU A 146 -12.09 -7.16 11.95
N ARG A 147 -12.78 -7.93 12.80
CA ARG A 147 -12.63 -9.40 12.86
C ARG A 147 -13.19 -10.12 11.64
N GLU A 148 -14.14 -9.50 10.94
CA GLU A 148 -14.81 -10.05 9.76
C GLU A 148 -14.12 -9.60 8.45
N VAL A 149 -13.06 -8.79 8.53
CA VAL A 149 -12.30 -8.30 7.36
C VAL A 149 -11.78 -9.47 6.51
N THR A 150 -11.22 -10.50 7.16
CA THR A 150 -10.70 -11.70 6.49
C THR A 150 -11.79 -12.41 5.68
N GLU A 151 -13.04 -12.40 6.14
CA GLU A 151 -14.16 -13.04 5.45
C GLU A 151 -14.64 -12.25 4.24
N VAL A 152 -14.68 -10.91 4.32
CA VAL A 152 -15.12 -10.07 3.19
C VAL A 152 -13.99 -9.80 2.19
N PHE A 153 -12.72 -9.95 2.59
CA PHE A 153 -11.55 -9.61 1.78
C PHE A 153 -11.55 -10.23 0.37
N PRO A 154 -11.92 -11.52 0.16
CA PRO A 154 -11.99 -12.10 -1.18
C PRO A 154 -12.94 -11.34 -2.11
N LEU A 155 -14.07 -10.84 -1.59
CA LEU A 155 -15.02 -10.02 -2.34
C LEU A 155 -14.43 -8.64 -2.66
N LEU A 156 -13.80 -7.98 -1.69
CA LEU A 156 -13.16 -6.67 -1.88
C LEU A 156 -12.05 -6.74 -2.92
N LYS A 157 -11.20 -7.78 -2.83
CA LYS A 157 -10.16 -8.07 -3.80
C LYS A 157 -10.76 -8.28 -5.19
N LYS A 158 -11.85 -9.06 -5.29
CA LYS A 158 -12.54 -9.28 -6.57
C LYS A 158 -13.12 -7.98 -7.16
N ILE A 159 -13.68 -7.10 -6.35
CA ILE A 159 -14.19 -5.79 -6.79
C ILE A 159 -13.06 -4.94 -7.36
N ARG A 160 -11.89 -4.94 -6.72
CA ARG A 160 -10.73 -4.16 -7.18
C ARG A 160 -10.11 -4.70 -8.48
N GLU A 161 -9.98 -6.01 -8.59
CA GLU A 161 -9.34 -6.67 -9.75
C GLU A 161 -10.24 -6.70 -10.99
N ASP A 162 -11.56 -6.63 -10.82
CA ASP A 162 -12.52 -6.69 -11.92
C ASP A 162 -12.94 -5.28 -12.38
N GLU A 163 -12.52 -4.89 -13.59
CA GLU A 163 -12.79 -3.57 -14.17
C GLU A 163 -14.28 -3.17 -14.20
N PHE A 164 -15.17 -4.14 -14.38
CA PHE A 164 -16.60 -3.85 -14.35
C PHE A 164 -17.07 -3.55 -12.93
N LEU A 165 -16.66 -4.34 -11.94
CA LEU A 165 -17.03 -4.09 -10.54
C LEU A 165 -16.41 -2.80 -10.03
N LYS A 166 -15.12 -2.55 -10.30
CA LYS A 166 -14.42 -1.33 -9.92
C LYS A 166 -15.13 -0.05 -10.37
N LYS A 167 -15.75 -0.06 -11.55
CA LYS A 167 -16.49 1.09 -12.10
C LYS A 167 -17.90 1.23 -11.51
N HIS A 168 -18.57 0.11 -11.24
CA HIS A 168 -20.00 0.10 -10.92
C HIS A 168 -20.29 -0.03 -9.43
N VAL A 169 -19.41 -0.63 -8.63
CA VAL A 169 -19.65 -0.87 -7.20
C VAL A 169 -19.10 0.29 -6.37
N VAL A 170 -19.94 0.84 -5.50
CA VAL A 170 -19.57 1.93 -4.58
C VAL A 170 -19.65 1.50 -3.11
N GLY A 171 -20.36 0.41 -2.82
CA GLY A 171 -20.52 -0.07 -1.46
C GLY A 171 -20.71 -1.58 -1.37
N VAL A 172 -20.39 -2.12 -0.20
CA VAL A 172 -20.63 -3.51 0.22
C VAL A 172 -21.32 -3.49 1.57
N TYR A 173 -22.43 -4.21 1.71
CA TYR A 173 -23.18 -4.32 2.95
C TYR A 173 -23.24 -5.77 3.40
N LEU A 174 -22.96 -6.02 4.68
CA LEU A 174 -23.32 -7.28 5.32
C LEU A 174 -24.73 -7.13 5.91
N ASN A 175 -25.68 -7.92 5.41
CA ASN A 175 -27.06 -7.86 5.89
C ASN A 175 -27.28 -8.73 7.15
N MET A 176 -28.46 -8.64 7.77
CA MET A 176 -28.82 -9.41 8.97
C MET A 176 -28.80 -10.93 8.76
N LYS A 177 -28.88 -11.41 7.51
CA LYS A 177 -28.80 -12.83 7.15
C LYS A 177 -27.35 -13.27 6.87
N LYS A 178 -26.35 -12.45 7.22
CA LYS A 178 -24.93 -12.67 6.92
C LYS A 178 -24.65 -12.89 5.43
N GLN A 179 -25.35 -12.14 4.58
CA GLN A 179 -25.15 -12.13 3.15
C GLN A 179 -24.58 -10.79 2.70
N TYR A 180 -23.62 -10.84 1.78
CA TYR A 180 -23.04 -9.66 1.17
C TYR A 180 -23.94 -9.12 0.07
N GLU A 181 -24.14 -7.81 0.09
CA GLU A 181 -24.89 -7.05 -0.91
C GLU A 181 -23.97 -5.97 -1.50
N LEU A 182 -24.01 -5.77 -2.82
CA LEU A 182 -23.31 -4.68 -3.49
C LEU A 182 -24.27 -3.52 -3.76
N GLU A 183 -23.78 -2.33 -3.49
CA GLU A 183 -24.39 -1.07 -3.90
C GLU A 183 -23.73 -0.58 -5.19
N LEU A 184 -24.57 -0.16 -6.14
CA LEU A 184 -24.12 0.30 -7.45
C LEU A 184 -24.13 1.83 -7.55
N ARG A 185 -23.21 2.36 -8.35
CA ARG A 185 -23.02 3.80 -8.58
C ARG A 185 -24.23 4.47 -9.24
N VAL A 186 -24.83 3.80 -10.23
CA VAL A 186 -25.83 4.40 -11.13
C VAL A 186 -27.24 3.92 -10.81
N TYR A 187 -27.41 2.66 -10.43
CA TYR A 187 -28.73 2.04 -10.30
C TYR A 187 -29.06 1.75 -8.84
N SER A 188 -30.33 1.96 -8.47
CA SER A 188 -30.81 1.85 -7.09
C SER A 188 -31.10 0.42 -6.63
N PHE A 189 -30.99 -0.59 -7.49
CA PHE A 189 -31.26 -1.97 -7.09
C PHE A 189 -30.05 -2.55 -6.37
N ARG A 190 -30.31 -3.41 -5.36
CA ARG A 190 -29.24 -4.09 -4.63
C ARG A 190 -28.87 -5.40 -5.31
N VAL A 191 -27.57 -5.69 -5.36
CA VAL A 191 -27.06 -6.96 -5.89
C VAL A 191 -26.72 -7.87 -4.72
N ILE A 192 -27.49 -8.94 -4.51
CA ILE A 192 -27.25 -9.89 -3.42
C ILE A 192 -26.24 -10.93 -3.91
N VAL A 193 -25.02 -10.87 -3.38
CA VAL A 193 -23.96 -11.84 -3.66
C VAL A 193 -24.17 -13.13 -2.85
N GLY A 194 -24.70 -13.00 -1.62
CA GLY A 194 -24.76 -14.12 -0.68
C GLY A 194 -23.43 -14.30 0.03
N GLY A 195 -22.89 -15.52 0.01
CA GLY A 195 -21.55 -15.80 0.51
C GLY A 195 -20.44 -15.52 -0.52
N ILE A 196 -19.19 -15.74 -0.10
CA ILE A 196 -17.97 -15.47 -0.89
C ILE A 196 -17.48 -16.67 -1.72
N GLU A 197 -18.23 -17.77 -1.71
CA GLU A 197 -18.02 -18.90 -2.61
C GLU A 197 -18.36 -18.54 -4.07
N ASP A 198 -17.64 -19.17 -5.00
CA ASP A 198 -17.88 -19.10 -6.44
C ASP A 198 -18.02 -17.68 -7.03
N LEU A 199 -17.31 -16.70 -6.44
CA LEU A 199 -17.38 -15.29 -6.87
C LEU A 199 -17.19 -15.13 -8.38
N ASN A 200 -16.27 -15.87 -9.00
CA ASN A 200 -16.05 -15.79 -10.45
C ASN A 200 -17.34 -16.09 -11.25
N SER A 201 -18.05 -17.15 -10.90
CA SER A 201 -19.30 -17.55 -11.56
C SER A 201 -20.43 -16.54 -11.27
N LYS A 202 -20.55 -16.09 -10.01
CA LYS A 202 -21.54 -15.08 -9.61
C LYS A 202 -21.36 -13.77 -10.37
N ILE A 203 -20.13 -13.27 -10.45
CA ILE A 203 -19.81 -12.03 -11.16
C ILE A 203 -19.99 -12.18 -12.67
N LYS A 204 -19.69 -13.35 -13.26
CA LYS A 204 -19.99 -13.65 -14.66
C LYS A 204 -21.50 -13.57 -14.94
N ASN A 205 -22.32 -14.18 -14.08
CA ASN A 205 -23.78 -14.13 -14.20
C ASN A 205 -24.31 -12.70 -14.05
N PHE A 206 -23.76 -11.92 -13.11
CA PHE A 206 -24.14 -10.53 -12.95
C PHE A 206 -23.84 -9.68 -14.18
N LYS A 207 -22.66 -9.85 -14.80
CA LYS A 207 -22.30 -9.16 -16.05
C LYS A 207 -23.24 -9.51 -17.19
N ALA A 208 -23.58 -10.79 -17.35
CA ALA A 208 -24.50 -11.25 -18.38
C ALA A 208 -25.90 -10.65 -18.18
N PHE A 209 -26.42 -10.67 -16.95
CA PHE A 209 -27.66 -10.01 -16.57
C PHE A 209 -27.60 -8.51 -16.88
N TYR A 210 -26.56 -7.82 -16.43
CA TYR A 210 -26.42 -6.38 -16.58
C TYR A 210 -26.41 -5.98 -18.06
N GLN A 211 -25.64 -6.68 -18.90
CA GLN A 211 -25.62 -6.43 -20.35
C GLN A 211 -26.99 -6.64 -21.00
N LYS A 212 -27.70 -7.71 -20.64
CA LYS A 212 -29.04 -8.00 -21.18
C LYS A 212 -30.06 -6.96 -20.73
N ALA A 213 -30.12 -6.66 -19.44
CA ALA A 213 -31.05 -5.69 -18.87
C ALA A 213 -30.76 -4.26 -19.35
N LEU A 214 -29.49 -3.92 -19.63
CA LEU A 214 -29.12 -2.65 -20.25
C LEU A 214 -29.67 -2.55 -21.68
N LYS A 215 -29.48 -3.60 -22.49
CA LYS A 215 -30.02 -3.66 -23.86
C LYS A 215 -31.54 -3.56 -23.89
N ASP A 216 -32.21 -4.20 -22.92
CA ASP A 216 -33.66 -4.21 -22.80
C ASP A 216 -34.22 -2.95 -22.09
N LYS A 217 -33.35 -2.02 -21.67
CA LYS A 217 -33.70 -0.81 -20.89
C LYS A 217 -34.57 -1.13 -19.66
N SER A 218 -34.26 -2.22 -18.97
CA SER A 218 -35.06 -2.75 -17.86
C SER A 218 -34.42 -2.58 -16.48
N LEU A 219 -33.17 -2.08 -16.40
CA LEU A 219 -32.40 -1.98 -15.16
C LEU A 219 -33.13 -1.21 -14.04
N GLU A 220 -33.85 -0.13 -14.38
CA GLU A 220 -34.56 0.70 -13.39
C GLU A 220 -35.77 0.01 -12.75
N LYS A 221 -36.29 -1.04 -13.39
CA LYS A 221 -37.47 -1.79 -12.91
C LYS A 221 -37.13 -2.68 -11.72
N TYR A 222 -35.87 -3.09 -11.58
CA TYR A 222 -35.48 -4.01 -10.54
C TYR A 222 -35.33 -3.29 -9.19
N LYS A 223 -35.70 -4.02 -8.14
CA LYS A 223 -35.43 -3.69 -6.73
C LYS A 223 -34.22 -4.47 -6.22
N GLN A 224 -34.11 -5.74 -6.63
CA GLN A 224 -33.07 -6.65 -6.16
C GLN A 224 -32.66 -7.62 -7.26
N VAL A 225 -31.38 -7.95 -7.31
CA VAL A 225 -30.78 -8.93 -8.22
C VAL A 225 -29.97 -9.91 -7.38
N SER A 226 -30.42 -11.16 -7.23
CA SER A 226 -29.72 -12.18 -6.45
C SER A 226 -28.86 -13.08 -7.34
N LEU A 227 -27.60 -13.23 -6.93
CA LEU A 227 -26.57 -14.06 -7.56
C LEU A 227 -26.33 -15.37 -6.78
N GLN A 228 -27.17 -15.68 -5.79
CA GLN A 228 -26.95 -16.79 -4.86
C GLN A 228 -27.19 -18.16 -5.47
N PHE A 229 -27.82 -18.21 -6.64
CA PHE A 229 -28.23 -19.44 -7.28
C PHE A 229 -27.28 -19.79 -8.41
N SER A 230 -26.84 -21.04 -8.46
CA SER A 230 -25.97 -21.53 -9.52
C SER A 230 -26.67 -21.39 -10.88
N ASN A 231 -25.95 -20.82 -11.85
CA ASN A 231 -26.38 -20.65 -13.25
C ASN A 231 -27.66 -19.82 -13.48
N GLN A 232 -28.17 -19.10 -12.48
CA GLN A 232 -29.36 -18.27 -12.63
C GLN A 232 -29.26 -16.98 -11.83
N VAL A 233 -29.93 -15.94 -12.31
CA VAL A 233 -30.04 -14.65 -11.63
C VAL A 233 -31.52 -14.43 -11.29
N VAL A 234 -31.83 -14.31 -10.00
CA VAL A 234 -33.21 -14.14 -9.54
C VAL A 234 -33.45 -12.66 -9.23
N CYS A 235 -34.41 -12.07 -9.93
CA CYS A 235 -34.71 -10.65 -9.80
C CYS A 235 -36.03 -10.41 -9.08
N THR A 236 -36.09 -9.35 -8.28
CA THR A 236 -37.33 -8.80 -7.73
C THR A 236 -37.57 -7.44 -8.36
N ILE A 237 -38.79 -7.19 -8.84
CA ILE A 237 -39.22 -5.94 -9.49
C ILE A 237 -39.82 -5.02 -8.41
N LYS A 238 -39.80 -3.70 -8.67
CA LYS A 238 -40.45 -2.69 -7.83
C LYS A 238 -41.97 -2.82 -7.81
#